data_AF-A0A7W9M132-F1
#
_entry.id   AF-A0A7W9M132-F1
#
_cell.length_a   1.000
_cell.length_b   1.000
_cell.length_c   1.000
_cell.angle_alpha   90.00
_cell.angle_beta   90.00
_cell.angle_gamma   90.00
#
_symmetry.space_group_name_H-M   'P 1'
#
loop_
_entity.id
_entity.type
_entity.pdbx_description
1 polymer ?
#
loop_
_entity_poly.entity_id
_entity_poly.type
_entity_poly.pdbx_seq_one_letter_code
_entity_poly.pdbx_strand_id
1 'polypeptide(L)'
;MATLLATFGSGSASAHGAVSDPPSRHYGCYHHWPNGASQQMAAEDPMCYQAWQANSSAMYNWNGLFREGVAGDHQGAIPDGQLCSGGLTHNGTYAAFDKPGNWRTTDRPSRFTLNLHDQSLHGADYIRVYATKQGFDPKTQALKWSDLELVGQTGRVPTGPRTPVEVDASGRTGHHVLFTVWQASHLDQSYYACSDVNFTDGGTTPTTTTTPTTTTTPTTTTTPTTTTTPTTTTTPTTTTTPTTTTTPTTTTTPTTTTTPTTTTTPTTTTTTDNPSAGCSATFSVVSQWSGGFQAEVRVTADATPVNGWTVSWTFGNGERINHAWSADVTTDGSTVTARNAAYNGSLGAGTAATFGFIGSGTAGTPALTCTANQP
;
A
#
# COMPACT_ATOMS: atom_id res chain seq x y z
N MET A 1 11.20 -42.08 -26.53
CA MET A 1 11.54 -40.77 -25.94
C MET A 1 10.68 -40.60 -24.71
N ALA A 2 11.27 -40.39 -23.53
CA ALA A 2 10.53 -40.07 -22.32
C ALA A 2 10.60 -38.55 -22.10
N THR A 3 9.46 -37.88 -22.19
CA THR A 3 9.40 -36.43 -22.01
C THR A 3 9.51 -36.11 -20.51
N LEU A 4 10.67 -35.60 -20.10
CA LEU A 4 10.88 -35.14 -18.74
C LEU A 4 10.09 -33.84 -18.53
N LEU A 5 8.92 -33.93 -17.90
CA LEU A 5 8.19 -32.74 -17.44
C LEU A 5 8.97 -32.15 -16.26
N ALA A 6 9.77 -31.12 -16.54
CA ALA A 6 10.35 -30.27 -15.51
C ALA A 6 9.23 -29.42 -14.90
N THR A 7 8.68 -29.87 -13.76
CA THR A 7 7.82 -29.06 -12.92
C THR A 7 8.68 -27.99 -12.26
N PHE A 8 8.70 -26.79 -12.83
CA PHE A 8 9.22 -25.61 -12.15
C PHE A 8 8.31 -25.33 -10.95
N GLY A 9 8.80 -25.61 -9.74
CA GLY A 9 8.14 -25.18 -8.52
C GLY A 9 8.24 -23.67 -8.42
N SER A 10 7.10 -22.98 -8.37
CA SER A 10 7.05 -21.54 -8.11
C SER A 10 7.69 -21.26 -6.76
N GLY A 11 8.75 -20.45 -6.74
CA GLY A 11 9.37 -20.01 -5.49
C GLY A 11 8.36 -19.24 -4.63
N SER A 12 8.44 -19.43 -3.32
CA SER A 12 7.67 -18.60 -2.38
C SER A 12 8.37 -17.24 -2.25
N ALA A 13 7.86 -16.29 -3.02
CA ALA A 13 8.37 -14.93 -3.20
C ALA A 13 8.19 -14.07 -1.94
N SER A 14 9.24 -13.92 -1.14
CA SER A 14 9.20 -13.18 0.12
C SER A 14 8.96 -11.66 -0.07
N ALA A 15 8.38 -10.97 0.92
CA ALA A 15 7.78 -9.64 0.81
C ALA A 15 8.36 -8.72 1.88
N HIS A 16 8.80 -7.55 1.45
CA HIS A 16 9.94 -6.93 2.13
C HIS A 16 9.89 -5.43 2.29
N GLY A 17 9.08 -4.71 1.51
CA GLY A 17 9.20 -3.26 1.54
C GLY A 17 8.16 -2.50 0.75
N ALA A 18 8.20 -1.20 0.98
CA ALA A 18 7.38 -0.21 0.30
C ALA A 18 8.09 1.15 0.34
N VAL A 19 7.64 2.09 -0.49
CA VAL A 19 8.03 3.49 -0.31
C VAL A 19 7.40 4.00 0.98
N SER A 20 8.27 4.38 1.92
CA SER A 20 7.92 4.81 3.28
C SER A 20 7.77 6.33 3.40
N ASP A 21 8.51 7.07 2.58
CA ASP A 21 8.45 8.53 2.55
C ASP A 21 8.82 9.08 1.14
N PRO A 22 7.95 9.88 0.49
CA PRO A 22 6.55 10.08 0.82
C PRO A 22 5.79 8.74 0.73
N PRO A 23 4.95 8.41 1.72
CA PRO A 23 4.38 7.07 1.86
C PRO A 23 3.57 6.66 0.63
N SER A 24 3.79 5.43 0.19
CA SER A 24 2.94 4.79 -0.83
C SER A 24 1.52 4.55 -0.31
N ARG A 25 0.53 4.41 -1.21
CA ARG A 25 -0.88 4.24 -0.85
C ARG A 25 -1.09 3.11 0.17
N HIS A 26 -0.54 1.91 -0.08
CA HIS A 26 -0.65 0.77 0.82
C HIS A 26 0.03 1.00 2.18
N TYR A 27 1.28 1.49 2.17
CA TYR A 27 2.04 1.79 3.38
C TYR A 27 1.35 2.88 4.22
N GLY A 28 0.93 3.97 3.59
CA GLY A 28 0.23 5.09 4.21
C GLY A 28 -1.11 4.66 4.81
N CYS A 29 -1.94 3.91 4.08
CA CYS A 29 -3.21 3.42 4.61
C CYS A 29 -3.04 2.44 5.78
N TYR A 30 -2.01 1.60 5.77
CA TYR A 30 -1.70 0.73 6.91
C TYR A 30 -1.23 1.54 8.12
N HIS A 31 -0.23 2.41 7.95
CA HIS A 31 0.37 3.12 9.08
C HIS A 31 -0.50 4.25 9.64
N HIS A 32 -1.38 4.85 8.85
CA HIS A 32 -2.37 5.82 9.35
C HIS A 32 -3.54 5.14 10.06
N TRP A 33 -3.91 3.93 9.62
CA TRP A 33 -5.10 3.22 10.09
C TRP A 33 -4.83 1.73 10.44
N PRO A 34 -3.92 1.44 11.40
CA PRO A 34 -3.44 0.07 11.66
C PRO A 34 -4.54 -0.88 12.17
N ASN A 35 -5.64 -0.34 12.70
CA ASN A 35 -6.78 -1.10 13.22
C ASN A 35 -7.88 -1.37 12.17
N GLY A 36 -7.64 -1.06 10.90
CA GLY A 36 -8.57 -1.32 9.80
C GLY A 36 -9.74 -0.32 9.69
N ALA A 37 -10.72 -0.67 8.84
CA ALA A 37 -11.84 0.19 8.44
C ALA A 37 -12.63 0.74 9.65
N SER A 38 -12.86 2.06 9.67
CA SER A 38 -13.64 2.73 10.72
C SER A 38 -14.53 3.84 10.13
N GLN A 39 -15.55 4.27 10.86
CA GLN A 39 -16.40 5.40 10.44
C GLN A 39 -15.63 6.74 10.47
N GLN A 40 -14.62 6.87 11.33
CA GLN A 40 -13.71 8.01 11.30
C GLN A 40 -12.93 8.04 9.98
N MET A 41 -12.37 6.91 9.56
CA MET A 41 -11.68 6.78 8.28
C MET A 41 -12.59 7.08 7.08
N ALA A 42 -13.86 6.65 7.14
CA ALA A 42 -14.83 6.96 6.09
C ALA A 42 -15.05 8.48 5.89
N ALA A 43 -14.89 9.28 6.95
CA ALA A 43 -15.01 10.73 6.92
C ALA A 43 -13.69 11.46 6.61
N GLU A 44 -12.56 10.97 7.14
CA GLU A 44 -11.26 11.64 7.07
C GLU A 44 -10.39 11.18 5.89
N ASP A 45 -10.49 9.90 5.50
CA ASP A 45 -9.65 9.26 4.48
C ASP A 45 -10.45 8.24 3.65
N PRO A 46 -11.37 8.73 2.78
CA PRO A 46 -12.27 7.86 2.02
C PRO A 46 -11.55 6.93 1.03
N MET A 47 -10.31 7.25 0.64
CA MET A 47 -9.53 6.42 -0.28
C MET A 47 -8.81 5.27 0.44
N CYS A 48 -8.33 5.46 1.67
CA CYS A 48 -7.95 4.33 2.51
C CYS A 48 -9.18 3.53 2.98
N TYR A 49 -10.31 4.18 3.30
CA TYR A 49 -11.53 3.48 3.70
C TYR A 49 -12.03 2.50 2.63
N GLN A 50 -12.12 2.93 1.38
CA GLN A 50 -12.52 2.02 0.30
C GLN A 50 -11.49 0.91 0.03
N ALA A 51 -10.19 1.15 0.27
CA ALA A 51 -9.17 0.11 0.16
C ALA A 51 -9.32 -0.95 1.27
N TRP A 52 -9.45 -0.49 2.52
CA TRP A 52 -9.70 -1.34 3.69
C TRP A 52 -10.97 -2.18 3.57
N GLN A 53 -12.05 -1.61 3.01
CA GLN A 53 -13.30 -2.32 2.74
C GLN A 53 -13.24 -3.26 1.53
N ALA A 54 -12.40 -2.99 0.55
CA ALA A 54 -12.24 -3.85 -0.63
C ALA A 54 -11.42 -5.10 -0.32
N ASN A 55 -10.26 -4.94 0.32
CA ASN A 55 -9.43 -6.06 0.77
C ASN A 55 -8.44 -5.61 1.86
N SER A 56 -8.71 -5.94 3.13
CA SER A 56 -7.84 -5.54 4.26
C SER A 56 -6.42 -6.15 4.15
N SER A 57 -6.27 -7.27 3.45
CA SER A 57 -4.96 -7.90 3.18
C SER A 57 -4.03 -6.96 2.42
N ALA A 58 -4.55 -6.05 1.62
CA ALA A 58 -3.75 -5.10 0.84
C ALA A 58 -2.99 -4.08 1.71
N MET A 59 -3.46 -3.84 2.93
CA MET A 59 -2.82 -2.99 3.92
C MET A 59 -2.03 -3.81 4.93
N TYR A 60 -2.56 -4.94 5.42
CA TYR A 60 -1.78 -5.80 6.33
C TYR A 60 -0.53 -6.39 5.66
N ASN A 61 -0.63 -6.71 4.37
CA ASN A 61 0.47 -7.18 3.54
C ASN A 61 1.10 -5.99 2.76
N TRP A 62 1.15 -4.78 3.32
CA TRP A 62 1.66 -3.57 2.64
C TRP A 62 3.06 -3.74 2.04
N ASN A 63 3.88 -4.64 2.59
CA ASN A 63 5.24 -4.93 2.13
C ASN A 63 5.29 -5.90 0.93
N GLY A 64 4.14 -6.41 0.46
CA GLY A 64 4.02 -7.48 -0.52
C GLY A 64 3.46 -7.07 -1.88
N LEU A 65 3.54 -5.80 -2.28
CA LEU A 65 3.09 -5.36 -3.60
C LEU A 65 4.22 -5.53 -4.64
N PHE A 66 4.41 -6.77 -5.11
CA PHE A 66 5.43 -7.13 -6.10
C PHE A 66 4.91 -8.02 -7.23
N ARG A 67 5.73 -8.21 -8.25
CA ARG A 67 5.62 -9.28 -9.25
C ARG A 67 6.96 -9.99 -9.40
N GLU A 68 6.92 -11.26 -9.75
CA GLU A 68 8.11 -12.01 -10.17
C GLU A 68 8.12 -12.25 -11.68
N GLY A 69 9.31 -12.53 -12.24
CA GLY A 69 9.46 -12.97 -13.63
C GLY A 69 9.13 -11.90 -14.67
N VAL A 70 9.23 -10.62 -14.30
CA VAL A 70 8.94 -9.47 -15.18
C VAL A 70 10.08 -9.22 -16.18
N ALA A 71 11.29 -9.71 -15.91
CA ALA A 71 12.47 -9.58 -16.77
C ALA A 71 12.76 -8.13 -17.24
N GLY A 72 12.35 -7.14 -16.45
CA GLY A 72 12.46 -5.71 -16.76
C GLY A 72 11.38 -5.13 -17.69
N ASP A 73 10.48 -5.94 -18.26
CA ASP A 73 9.34 -5.45 -19.07
C ASP A 73 8.15 -5.05 -18.18
N HIS A 74 8.36 -4.00 -17.37
CA HIS A 74 7.33 -3.51 -16.46
C HIS A 74 6.07 -3.03 -17.19
N GLN A 75 6.22 -2.45 -18.39
CA GLN A 75 5.10 -1.92 -19.17
C GLN A 75 4.29 -3.02 -19.85
N GLY A 76 4.92 -4.10 -20.33
CA GLY A 76 4.22 -5.30 -20.78
C GLY A 76 3.53 -6.05 -19.64
N ALA A 77 4.13 -6.07 -18.44
CA ALA A 77 3.57 -6.76 -17.27
C ALA A 77 2.44 -6.00 -16.55
N ILE A 78 2.30 -4.68 -16.75
CA ILE A 78 1.38 -3.81 -16.01
C ILE A 78 0.59 -2.93 -16.99
N PRO A 79 -0.68 -3.28 -17.28
CA PRO A 79 -1.55 -2.45 -18.11
C PRO A 79 -1.82 -1.05 -17.54
N ASP A 80 -2.12 -0.11 -18.42
CA ASP A 80 -2.65 1.21 -18.06
C ASP A 80 -3.87 1.09 -17.13
N GLY A 81 -3.92 1.94 -16.10
CA GLY A 81 -4.94 1.89 -15.05
C GLY A 81 -4.74 0.79 -14.01
N GLN A 82 -3.65 0.01 -14.07
CA GLN A 82 -3.30 -1.03 -13.08
C GLN A 82 -1.93 -0.81 -12.41
N LEU A 83 -1.35 0.39 -12.54
CA LEU A 83 0.00 0.68 -12.06
C LEU A 83 0.09 0.59 -10.53
N CYS A 84 -0.90 1.08 -9.81
CA CYS A 84 -0.87 1.14 -8.35
C CYS A 84 -1.21 -0.18 -7.66
N SER A 85 -1.77 -1.15 -8.38
CA SER A 85 -1.90 -2.56 -7.97
C SER A 85 -0.81 -3.49 -8.52
N GLY A 86 0.17 -2.94 -9.25
CA GLY A 86 1.23 -3.73 -9.88
C GLY A 86 0.69 -4.75 -10.90
N GLY A 87 -0.27 -4.35 -11.74
CA GLY A 87 -0.90 -5.21 -12.74
C GLY A 87 -1.83 -6.25 -12.13
N LEU A 88 -2.65 -5.85 -11.14
CA LEU A 88 -3.52 -6.72 -10.35
C LEU A 88 -2.78 -7.92 -9.74
N THR A 89 -1.56 -7.70 -9.23
CA THR A 89 -0.76 -8.77 -8.63
C THR A 89 -1.46 -9.40 -7.43
N HIS A 90 -1.08 -10.64 -7.10
CA HIS A 90 -1.71 -11.47 -6.07
C HIS A 90 -3.24 -11.58 -6.24
N ASN A 91 -3.68 -11.95 -7.45
CA ASN A 91 -5.10 -12.10 -7.80
C ASN A 91 -5.94 -10.84 -7.46
N GLY A 92 -5.38 -9.66 -7.70
CA GLY A 92 -6.06 -8.39 -7.45
C GLY A 92 -6.13 -7.94 -6.00
N THR A 93 -5.35 -8.50 -5.06
CA THR A 93 -5.30 -8.02 -3.65
C THR A 93 -5.17 -6.51 -3.56
N TYR A 94 -4.35 -5.90 -4.42
CA TYR A 94 -4.01 -4.48 -4.39
C TYR A 94 -4.88 -3.61 -5.32
N ALA A 95 -5.92 -4.17 -5.96
CA ALA A 95 -6.72 -3.49 -6.99
C ALA A 95 -7.36 -2.16 -6.54
N ALA A 96 -7.70 -2.03 -5.25
CA ALA A 96 -8.31 -0.81 -4.72
C ALA A 96 -7.39 0.42 -4.76
N PHE A 97 -6.08 0.24 -4.94
CA PHE A 97 -5.11 1.34 -5.06
C PHE A 97 -5.07 1.98 -6.45
N ASP A 98 -5.64 1.33 -7.48
CA ASP A 98 -5.72 1.89 -8.84
C ASP A 98 -6.80 2.98 -8.99
N LYS A 99 -7.76 3.02 -8.06
CA LYS A 99 -8.92 3.90 -8.13
C LYS A 99 -8.52 5.39 -8.09
N PRO A 100 -8.92 6.22 -9.06
CA PRO A 100 -8.77 7.67 -8.97
C PRO A 100 -9.54 8.23 -7.78
N GLY A 101 -9.02 9.29 -7.17
CA GLY A 101 -9.72 9.95 -6.06
C GLY A 101 -8.81 10.84 -5.23
N ASN A 102 -9.38 11.43 -4.18
CA ASN A 102 -8.69 12.34 -3.29
C ASN A 102 -7.86 11.57 -2.24
N TRP A 103 -6.85 10.83 -2.72
CA TRP A 103 -5.84 10.17 -1.89
C TRP A 103 -5.08 11.20 -1.06
N ARG A 104 -4.69 10.81 0.15
CA ARG A 104 -3.98 11.67 1.10
C ARG A 104 -2.58 11.99 0.57
N THR A 105 -2.33 13.26 0.25
CA THR A 105 -1.03 13.73 -0.26
C THR A 105 -0.02 13.99 0.84
N THR A 106 1.27 13.93 0.49
CA THR A 106 2.37 14.46 1.30
C THR A 106 2.98 15.69 0.61
N ASP A 107 3.07 16.82 1.31
CA ASP A 107 3.70 18.04 0.76
C ASP A 107 5.20 17.82 0.51
N ARG A 108 5.68 18.20 -0.68
CA ARG A 108 7.08 18.12 -1.08
C ARG A 108 7.50 19.33 -1.93
N PRO A 109 8.75 19.80 -1.83
CA PRO A 109 9.37 20.59 -2.89
C PRO A 109 9.57 19.73 -4.14
N SER A 110 9.81 20.35 -5.29
CA SER A 110 10.12 19.70 -6.56
C SER A 110 11.38 18.81 -6.51
N ARG A 111 12.31 19.08 -5.59
CA ARG A 111 13.52 18.27 -5.35
C ARG A 111 13.60 17.78 -3.92
N PHE A 112 13.62 16.46 -3.74
CA PHE A 112 13.62 15.80 -2.43
C PHE A 112 14.18 14.37 -2.52
N THR A 113 14.53 13.80 -1.37
CA THR A 113 14.90 12.39 -1.25
C THR A 113 13.67 11.55 -0.92
N LEU A 114 13.34 10.58 -1.77
CA LEU A 114 12.41 9.49 -1.49
C LEU A 114 13.11 8.40 -0.68
N ASN A 115 12.43 7.75 0.26
CA ASN A 115 12.96 6.64 1.06
C ASN A 115 12.10 5.38 0.93
N LEU A 116 12.68 4.34 0.33
CA LEU A 116 12.16 2.99 0.37
C LEU A 116 12.59 2.31 1.67
N HIS A 117 11.67 1.62 2.35
CA HIS A 117 11.95 0.80 3.53
C HIS A 117 11.98 -0.67 3.12
N ASP A 118 13.04 -1.39 3.49
CA ASP A 118 13.27 -2.81 3.20
C ASP A 118 13.56 -3.56 4.51
N GLN A 119 12.65 -4.44 4.91
CA GLN A 119 12.72 -5.22 6.15
C GLN A 119 13.68 -6.41 6.07
N SER A 120 14.04 -6.85 4.87
CA SER A 120 14.83 -8.07 4.65
C SER A 120 16.12 -7.86 3.87
N LEU A 121 16.44 -6.59 3.57
CA LEU A 121 17.78 -6.15 3.17
C LEU A 121 18.23 -6.76 1.84
N HIS A 122 17.38 -6.74 0.82
CA HIS A 122 17.69 -7.23 -0.53
C HIS A 122 18.55 -6.28 -1.35
N GLY A 123 18.56 -4.99 -0.95
CA GLY A 123 19.11 -3.94 -1.79
C GLY A 123 18.32 -3.81 -3.09
N ALA A 124 18.91 -3.21 -4.12
CA ALA A 124 18.27 -3.08 -5.42
C ALA A 124 19.26 -3.23 -6.56
N ASP A 125 18.86 -3.88 -7.66
CA ASP A 125 19.60 -3.74 -8.93
C ASP A 125 19.34 -2.35 -9.54
N TYR A 126 18.13 -1.82 -9.35
CA TYR A 126 17.79 -0.41 -9.54
C TYR A 126 16.48 -0.06 -8.81
N ILE A 127 16.32 1.22 -8.49
CA ILE A 127 15.03 1.83 -8.20
C ILE A 127 14.81 2.95 -9.23
N ARG A 128 13.62 2.97 -9.84
CA ARG A 128 13.16 4.01 -10.77
C ARG A 128 11.96 4.72 -10.16
N VAL A 129 12.01 6.04 -10.08
CA VAL A 129 10.91 6.89 -9.62
C VAL A 129 10.43 7.70 -10.80
N TYR A 130 9.15 7.52 -11.14
CA TYR A 130 8.43 8.28 -12.14
C TYR A 130 7.47 9.25 -11.45
N ALA A 131 7.17 10.39 -12.08
CA ALA A 131 6.15 11.32 -11.62
C ALA A 131 5.17 11.68 -12.73
N THR A 132 3.88 11.80 -12.40
CA THR A 132 2.86 12.27 -13.36
C THR A 132 3.22 13.64 -13.93
N LYS A 133 2.94 13.86 -15.21
CA LYS A 133 3.14 15.14 -15.92
C LYS A 133 2.23 16.23 -15.34
N GLN A 134 2.65 17.49 -15.47
CA GLN A 134 1.81 18.63 -15.09
C GLN A 134 0.50 18.60 -15.90
N GLY A 135 -0.63 18.76 -15.22
CA GLY A 135 -1.97 18.72 -15.83
C GLY A 135 -2.67 17.35 -15.78
N PHE A 136 -2.01 16.29 -15.29
CA PHE A 136 -2.70 15.08 -14.84
C PHE A 136 -3.44 15.35 -13.53
N ASP A 137 -4.70 14.90 -13.41
CA ASP A 137 -5.51 14.98 -12.20
C ASP A 137 -5.69 13.58 -11.55
N PRO A 138 -4.97 13.25 -10.47
CA PRO A 138 -5.09 11.98 -9.76
C PRO A 138 -6.48 11.72 -9.16
N LYS A 139 -7.32 12.75 -9.05
CA LYS A 139 -8.66 12.65 -8.43
C LYS A 139 -9.70 12.11 -9.41
N THR A 140 -9.47 12.25 -10.71
CA THR A 140 -10.43 11.85 -11.75
C THR A 140 -9.84 10.93 -12.82
N GLN A 141 -8.52 10.90 -13.00
CA GLN A 141 -7.86 10.12 -14.05
C GLN A 141 -7.20 8.85 -13.51
N ALA A 142 -7.43 7.72 -14.18
CA ALA A 142 -6.68 6.49 -13.94
C ALA A 142 -5.26 6.65 -14.50
N LEU A 143 -4.26 6.28 -13.71
CA LEU A 143 -2.85 6.45 -14.03
C LEU A 143 -2.42 5.56 -15.20
N LYS A 144 -1.68 6.12 -16.16
CA LYS A 144 -1.13 5.41 -17.32
C LYS A 144 0.36 5.61 -17.47
N TRP A 145 1.01 4.72 -18.21
CA TRP A 145 2.42 4.91 -18.59
C TRP A 145 2.65 6.17 -19.42
N SER A 146 1.66 6.59 -20.23
CA SER A 146 1.70 7.85 -20.98
C SER A 146 1.81 9.10 -20.11
N ASP A 147 1.34 9.02 -18.87
CA ASP A 147 1.21 10.17 -17.96
C ASP A 147 2.49 10.40 -17.16
N LEU A 148 3.42 9.44 -17.20
CA LEU A 148 4.62 9.40 -16.37
C LEU A 148 5.87 9.93 -17.09
N GLU A 149 6.80 10.48 -16.31
CA GLU A 149 8.19 10.78 -16.72
C GLU A 149 9.14 10.29 -15.63
N LEU A 150 10.31 9.78 -15.99
CA LEU A 150 11.34 9.37 -15.04
C LEU A 150 11.97 10.61 -14.39
N VAL A 151 11.90 10.70 -13.05
CA VAL A 151 12.38 11.84 -12.25
C VAL A 151 13.45 11.46 -11.23
N GLY A 152 13.71 10.17 -11.04
CA GLY A 152 14.81 9.66 -10.22
C GLY A 152 15.17 8.23 -10.62
N GLN A 153 16.46 7.88 -10.60
CA GLN A 153 16.91 6.51 -10.81
C GLN A 153 18.20 6.24 -10.06
N THR A 154 18.29 5.08 -9.40
CA THR A 154 19.55 4.57 -8.83
C THR A 154 20.27 3.64 -9.81
N GLY A 155 21.57 3.47 -9.61
CA GLY A 155 22.25 2.23 -10.03
C GLY A 155 21.96 1.10 -9.04
N ARG A 156 22.83 0.09 -9.02
CA ARG A 156 22.79 -0.98 -8.02
C ARG A 156 23.06 -0.45 -6.62
N VAL A 157 22.18 -0.76 -5.67
CA VAL A 157 22.21 -0.33 -4.27
C VAL A 157 22.53 -1.54 -3.38
N PRO A 158 23.47 -1.43 -2.42
CA PRO A 158 23.72 -2.48 -1.45
C PRO A 158 22.52 -2.73 -0.52
N THR A 159 22.56 -3.84 0.19
CA THR A 159 21.58 -4.24 1.21
C THR A 159 21.50 -3.21 2.35
N GLY A 160 20.30 -2.73 2.70
CA GLY A 160 20.12 -1.79 3.81
C GLY A 160 18.63 -1.55 4.15
N PRO A 161 18.32 -1.15 5.40
CA PRO A 161 16.93 -1.07 5.88
C PRO A 161 16.14 0.12 5.31
N ARG A 162 16.86 1.10 4.75
CA ARG A 162 16.31 2.23 3.99
C ARG A 162 17.20 2.52 2.80
N THR A 163 16.58 2.75 1.65
CA THR A 163 17.26 3.21 0.43
C THR A 163 16.77 4.62 0.07
N PRO A 164 17.64 5.64 0.15
CA PRO A 164 17.34 6.96 -0.37
C PRO A 164 17.43 6.99 -1.90
N VAL A 165 16.52 7.72 -2.54
CA VAL A 165 16.50 7.97 -3.98
C VAL A 165 16.26 9.45 -4.20
N GLU A 166 17.19 10.12 -4.86
CA GLU A 166 17.04 11.53 -5.23
C GLU A 166 16.00 11.68 -6.35
N VAL A 167 15.08 12.63 -6.18
CA VAL A 167 14.00 12.94 -7.12
C VAL A 167 14.12 14.40 -7.58
N ASP A 168 14.12 14.62 -8.89
CA ASP A 168 13.96 15.94 -9.51
C ASP A 168 12.67 16.00 -10.33
N ALA A 169 11.61 16.47 -9.69
CA ALA A 169 10.28 16.66 -10.25
C ALA A 169 10.04 18.12 -10.65
N SER A 170 11.09 18.85 -11.07
CA SER A 170 11.00 20.24 -11.55
C SER A 170 9.86 20.46 -12.57
N GLY A 171 9.24 21.65 -12.53
CA GLY A 171 8.10 22.01 -13.38
C GLY A 171 6.75 21.44 -12.96
N ARG A 172 6.64 20.80 -11.77
CA ARG A 172 5.40 20.23 -11.23
C ARG A 172 4.86 21.04 -10.05
N THR A 173 3.53 21.06 -9.90
CA THR A 173 2.79 21.81 -8.87
C THR A 173 1.47 21.12 -8.53
N GLY A 174 1.09 21.16 -7.25
CA GLY A 174 -0.17 20.56 -6.78
C GLY A 174 -0.10 19.04 -6.67
N HIS A 175 -1.26 18.38 -6.71
CA HIS A 175 -1.39 16.93 -6.50
C HIS A 175 -0.83 16.14 -7.69
N HIS A 176 0.21 15.34 -7.42
CA HIS A 176 0.82 14.41 -8.36
C HIS A 176 0.91 13.00 -7.76
N VAL A 177 1.10 11.99 -8.62
CA VAL A 177 1.46 10.64 -8.20
C VAL A 177 2.91 10.37 -8.57
N LEU A 178 3.68 9.88 -7.60
CA LEU A 178 4.96 9.23 -7.84
C LEU A 178 4.70 7.74 -8.03
N PHE A 179 5.22 7.15 -9.10
CA PHE A 179 5.20 5.71 -9.32
C PHE A 179 6.63 5.18 -9.21
N THR A 180 6.89 4.33 -8.23
CA THR A 180 8.21 3.77 -7.96
C THR A 180 8.25 2.30 -8.34
N VAL A 181 9.27 1.92 -9.11
CA VAL A 181 9.62 0.53 -9.43
C VAL A 181 10.93 0.19 -8.73
N TRP A 182 10.91 -0.79 -7.82
CA TRP A 182 12.11 -1.32 -7.16
C TRP A 182 12.37 -2.74 -7.66
N GLN A 183 13.49 -2.95 -8.37
CA GLN A 183 13.99 -4.27 -8.70
C GLN A 183 14.90 -4.74 -7.55
N ALA A 184 14.45 -5.73 -6.78
CA ALA A 184 15.24 -6.29 -5.68
C ALA A 184 16.36 -7.18 -6.21
N SER A 185 17.52 -7.23 -5.54
CA SER A 185 18.72 -7.91 -6.07
C SER A 185 18.81 -9.42 -5.80
N HIS A 186 17.83 -10.02 -5.11
CA HIS A 186 17.90 -11.42 -4.66
C HIS A 186 17.28 -12.41 -5.65
N LEU A 187 16.28 -11.95 -6.43
CA LEU A 187 15.51 -12.69 -7.43
C LEU A 187 15.04 -11.71 -8.51
N ASP A 188 14.46 -12.19 -9.62
CA ASP A 188 13.66 -11.33 -10.49
C ASP A 188 12.32 -10.99 -9.83
N GLN A 189 12.38 -10.14 -8.80
CA GLN A 189 11.25 -9.64 -8.04
C GLN A 189 11.23 -8.12 -8.08
N SER A 190 10.09 -7.58 -8.54
CA SER A 190 9.90 -6.16 -8.83
C SER A 190 8.71 -5.61 -8.04
N TYR A 191 8.93 -4.56 -7.26
CA TYR A 191 7.93 -3.93 -6.40
C TYR A 191 7.39 -2.66 -7.03
N TYR A 192 6.10 -2.39 -6.80
CA TYR A 192 5.38 -1.27 -7.43
C TYR A 192 4.66 -0.43 -6.39
N ALA A 193 4.96 0.87 -6.35
CA ALA A 193 4.44 1.76 -5.31
C ALA A 193 4.00 3.11 -5.88
N CYS A 194 2.70 3.41 -5.78
CA CYS A 194 2.18 4.76 -5.98
C CYS A 194 2.22 5.54 -4.66
N SER A 195 2.83 6.72 -4.64
CA SER A 195 2.78 7.69 -3.53
C SER A 195 2.14 9.00 -4.00
N ASP A 196 1.13 9.48 -3.29
CA ASP A 196 0.48 10.76 -3.60
C ASP A 196 1.23 11.91 -2.92
N VAL A 197 1.63 12.90 -3.72
CA VAL A 197 2.37 14.08 -3.27
C VAL A 197 1.68 15.36 -3.69
N ASN A 198 1.97 16.44 -2.96
CA ASN A 198 1.55 17.78 -3.33
C ASN A 198 2.80 18.66 -3.48
N PHE A 199 3.09 19.11 -4.70
CA PHE A 199 4.28 19.93 -4.98
C PHE A 199 4.02 21.40 -4.65
N THR A 200 4.75 21.95 -3.67
CA THR A 200 4.44 23.23 -3.01
C THR A 200 5.32 24.42 -3.43
N ASP A 201 6.47 24.20 -4.07
CA ASP A 201 7.45 25.22 -4.44
C ASP A 201 7.21 25.89 -5.81
N GLY A 202 5.98 25.81 -6.31
CA GLY A 202 5.54 26.50 -7.53
C GLY A 202 6.17 25.98 -8.82
N GLY A 203 6.79 24.79 -8.81
CA GLY A 203 7.47 24.23 -9.98
C GLY A 203 8.71 25.02 -10.38
N THR A 204 9.24 25.86 -9.49
CA THR A 204 10.39 26.71 -9.76
C THR A 204 11.64 25.84 -9.95
N THR A 205 12.08 25.70 -11.20
CA THR A 205 13.41 25.15 -11.50
C THR A 205 14.44 25.93 -10.69
N PRO A 206 15.25 25.29 -9.82
CA PRO A 206 16.26 26.01 -9.05
C PRO A 206 17.21 26.71 -10.02
N THR A 207 17.22 28.04 -10.00
CA THR A 207 18.08 28.85 -10.87
C THR A 207 19.52 28.38 -10.68
N THR A 208 20.11 27.81 -11.74
CA THR A 208 21.51 27.38 -11.70
C THR A 208 22.38 28.57 -11.32
N THR A 209 23.06 28.49 -10.17
CA THR A 209 24.07 29.46 -9.78
C THR A 209 25.19 29.45 -10.81
N THR A 210 25.14 30.38 -11.75
CA THR A 210 26.13 30.50 -12.83
C THR A 210 27.47 30.97 -12.27
N THR A 211 28.49 30.12 -12.39
CA THR A 211 29.90 30.50 -12.30
C THR A 211 30.20 31.70 -13.21
N PRO A 212 30.99 32.71 -12.78
CA PRO A 212 31.08 33.98 -13.49
C PRO A 212 31.86 33.94 -14.81
N THR A 213 31.16 34.35 -15.87
CA THR A 213 31.58 35.24 -16.97
C THR A 213 32.92 35.04 -17.68
N THR A 214 32.85 34.78 -18.99
CA THR A 214 33.79 35.36 -19.97
C THR A 214 33.03 36.19 -21.02
N THR A 215 33.61 37.34 -21.34
CA THR A 215 32.99 38.46 -22.08
C THR A 215 33.14 38.37 -23.60
N THR A 216 32.06 38.62 -24.35
CA THR A 216 32.04 39.29 -25.68
C THR A 216 30.61 39.80 -25.94
N THR A 217 30.34 41.11 -25.89
CA THR A 217 30.26 42.07 -27.04
C THR A 217 28.89 42.06 -27.76
N PRO A 218 28.20 43.22 -27.93
CA PRO A 218 26.75 43.26 -28.20
C PRO A 218 26.36 43.49 -29.67
N THR A 219 25.12 43.12 -30.05
CA THR A 219 24.51 43.47 -31.35
C THR A 219 23.04 43.90 -31.23
N THR A 220 22.82 45.17 -31.58
CA THR A 220 21.58 45.93 -31.93
C THR A 220 20.16 45.33 -31.87
N THR A 221 19.33 45.92 -31.01
CA THR A 221 18.08 46.69 -31.31
C THR A 221 17.16 46.29 -32.49
N THR A 222 15.89 45.96 -32.19
CA THR A 222 14.67 46.48 -32.88
C THR A 222 13.39 46.31 -32.05
N THR A 223 12.70 47.43 -31.78
CA THR A 223 11.30 47.61 -31.30
C THR A 223 10.90 49.03 -31.77
N PRO A 224 9.64 49.43 -32.05
CA PRO A 224 8.35 48.84 -31.65
C PRO A 224 7.27 48.76 -32.76
N THR A 225 6.12 48.14 -32.44
CA THR A 225 4.81 48.62 -32.96
C THR A 225 3.69 48.41 -31.92
N THR A 226 2.91 49.45 -31.69
CA THR A 226 1.67 49.47 -30.90
C THR A 226 0.43 49.23 -31.78
N THR A 227 -0.65 48.66 -31.23
CA THR A 227 -2.00 48.81 -31.82
C THR A 227 -3.05 48.83 -30.70
N THR A 228 -4.10 49.63 -30.88
CA THR A 228 -5.04 50.08 -29.85
C THR A 228 -6.41 49.40 -29.90
N THR A 229 -7.05 49.30 -28.73
CA THR A 229 -8.49 49.14 -28.42
C THR A 229 -9.37 50.23 -29.13
N PRO A 230 -10.73 50.25 -29.08
CA PRO A 230 -11.68 49.48 -28.24
C PRO A 230 -13.01 49.01 -28.90
N THR A 231 -13.85 48.25 -28.18
CA THR A 231 -15.24 48.69 -27.82
C THR A 231 -15.94 47.82 -26.75
N THR A 232 -16.88 48.46 -26.04
CA THR A 232 -17.80 47.95 -25.01
C THR A 232 -19.05 47.25 -25.58
N THR A 233 -19.88 46.58 -24.76
CA THR A 233 -21.37 46.79 -24.67
C THR A 233 -22.10 45.93 -23.60
N THR A 234 -22.68 46.63 -22.62
CA THR A 234 -23.88 46.41 -21.75
C THR A 234 -24.26 45.06 -21.10
N THR A 235 -24.42 45.15 -19.76
CA THR A 235 -25.35 44.37 -18.89
C THR A 235 -26.78 44.94 -18.93
N PRO A 236 -27.83 44.11 -18.77
CA PRO A 236 -29.01 44.47 -17.95
C PRO A 236 -29.45 43.34 -16.98
N THR A 237 -29.37 43.57 -15.67
CA THR A 237 -30.47 43.79 -14.68
C THR A 237 -31.29 42.59 -14.15
N THR A 238 -31.23 42.49 -12.82
CA THR A 238 -32.17 41.93 -11.82
C THR A 238 -33.56 41.44 -12.24
N THR A 239 -34.02 40.34 -11.63
CA THR A 239 -35.44 39.98 -11.45
C THR A 239 -35.67 39.40 -10.05
N THR A 240 -36.87 39.61 -9.50
CA THR A 240 -37.21 39.50 -8.06
C THR A 240 -37.84 38.17 -7.63
N THR A 241 -37.61 37.77 -6.38
CA THR A 241 -38.37 36.76 -5.60
C THR A 241 -39.87 37.12 -5.50
N PRO A 242 -40.80 36.15 -5.39
CA PRO A 242 -41.07 35.40 -4.14
C PRO A 242 -41.35 33.88 -4.41
N THR A 243 -41.78 32.96 -3.51
CA THR A 243 -42.17 32.97 -2.07
C THR A 243 -41.96 31.56 -1.45
N THR A 244 -41.94 31.46 -0.10
CA THR A 244 -42.31 30.29 0.76
C THR A 244 -42.00 28.83 0.34
N THR A 245 -41.26 28.10 1.18
CA THR A 245 -41.45 26.65 1.41
C THR A 245 -41.20 26.33 2.89
N THR A 246 -41.85 25.29 3.40
CA THR A 246 -42.16 25.05 4.82
C THR A 246 -41.05 24.44 5.67
N THR A 247 -41.13 24.75 6.97
CA THR A 247 -40.41 24.16 8.11
C THR A 247 -40.18 22.64 8.04
N PRO A 248 -38.94 22.15 8.25
CA PRO A 248 -38.70 20.79 8.72
C PRO A 248 -38.72 20.74 10.27
N THR A 249 -39.54 19.85 10.82
CA THR A 249 -39.72 19.65 12.26
C THR A 249 -38.46 19.07 12.91
N THR A 250 -38.01 19.62 14.05
CA THR A 250 -36.90 19.07 14.82
C THR A 250 -37.33 17.84 15.62
N THR A 251 -37.14 16.65 15.06
CA THR A 251 -37.29 15.39 15.80
C THR A 251 -36.07 15.19 16.71
N THR A 252 -36.26 15.33 18.01
CA THR A 252 -35.25 15.00 19.02
C THR A 252 -35.08 13.48 19.12
N THR A 253 -34.04 12.94 18.50
CA THR A 253 -33.61 11.55 18.71
C THR A 253 -33.06 11.39 20.13
N PRO A 254 -33.46 10.37 20.91
CA PRO A 254 -32.96 10.18 22.27
C PRO A 254 -31.48 9.78 22.26
N THR A 255 -30.66 10.56 22.97
CA THR A 255 -29.23 10.28 23.15
C THR A 255 -29.05 9.08 24.07
N THR A 256 -28.78 7.90 23.52
CA THR A 256 -28.34 6.75 24.32
C THR A 256 -26.89 6.96 24.75
N THR A 257 -26.68 7.40 25.98
CA THR A 257 -25.36 7.46 26.61
C THR A 257 -24.77 6.04 26.72
N THR A 258 -23.91 5.66 25.77
CA THR A 258 -23.10 4.45 25.89
C THR A 258 -21.95 4.72 26.85
N THR A 259 -22.04 4.15 28.05
CA THR A 259 -20.93 4.08 29.01
C THR A 259 -19.71 3.46 28.33
N PRO A 260 -18.52 4.10 28.38
CA PRO A 260 -17.31 3.49 27.84
C PRO A 260 -16.92 2.29 28.69
N THR A 261 -17.20 1.08 28.20
CA THR A 261 -16.77 -0.17 28.84
C THR A 261 -15.26 -0.31 28.64
N THR A 262 -14.49 -0.29 29.73
CA THR A 262 -13.04 -0.49 29.69
C THR A 262 -12.70 -1.96 29.39
N THR A 263 -12.47 -2.28 28.13
CA THR A 263 -12.01 -3.61 27.71
C THR A 263 -10.53 -3.81 28.06
N THR A 264 -10.27 -4.32 29.26
CA THR A 264 -8.97 -4.94 29.59
C THR A 264 -9.02 -6.42 29.22
N THR A 265 -8.55 -6.77 28.02
CA THR A 265 -8.45 -8.18 27.59
C THR A 265 -7.15 -8.82 28.12
N PRO A 266 -7.20 -9.95 28.82
CA PRO A 266 -6.01 -10.72 29.15
C PRO A 266 -5.47 -11.45 27.91
N THR A 267 -4.17 -11.33 27.64
CA THR A 267 -3.49 -12.13 26.61
C THR A 267 -3.43 -13.59 27.06
N THR A 268 -4.33 -14.43 26.54
CA THR A 268 -4.28 -15.88 26.77
C THR A 268 -3.60 -16.54 25.59
N THR A 269 -2.42 -17.11 25.82
CA THR A 269 -1.61 -17.75 24.78
C THR A 269 -1.75 -19.27 24.86
N THR A 270 -2.17 -19.92 23.78
CA THR A 270 -2.09 -21.38 23.63
C THR A 270 -0.94 -21.76 22.70
N THR A 271 -0.12 -22.72 23.13
CA THR A 271 1.06 -23.24 22.42
C THR A 271 0.80 -24.63 21.85
N THR A 272 1.42 -24.95 20.71
CA THR A 272 1.46 -26.32 20.17
C THR A 272 2.62 -27.14 20.75
N ASP A 273 2.32 -28.28 21.37
CA ASP A 273 3.30 -29.35 21.61
C ASP A 273 3.23 -30.41 20.48
N ASN A 274 3.89 -30.15 19.35
CA ASN A 274 4.22 -31.23 18.40
C ASN A 274 5.58 -30.99 17.71
N PRO A 275 6.72 -31.22 18.41
CA PRO A 275 8.06 -30.95 17.89
C PRO A 275 8.50 -31.86 16.71
N SER A 276 7.65 -32.80 16.27
CA SER A 276 7.93 -33.68 15.13
C SER A 276 7.54 -33.07 13.78
N ALA A 277 6.82 -31.94 13.77
CA ALA A 277 6.23 -31.35 12.57
C ALA A 277 7.03 -30.18 11.97
N GLY A 278 8.19 -29.84 12.54
CA GLY A 278 9.13 -28.81 12.05
C GLY A 278 8.75 -27.35 12.32
N CYS A 279 7.54 -27.10 12.82
CA CYS A 279 7.12 -25.79 13.29
C CYS A 279 6.18 -25.90 14.50
N SER A 280 6.13 -24.80 15.25
CA SER A 280 5.21 -24.56 16.36
C SER A 280 4.37 -23.30 16.08
N ALA A 281 3.17 -23.21 16.64
CA ALA A 281 2.28 -22.07 16.49
C ALA A 281 1.68 -21.61 17.83
N THR A 282 1.46 -20.29 17.97
CA THR A 282 0.85 -19.71 19.18
C THR A 282 -0.30 -18.76 18.83
N PHE A 283 -1.46 -18.96 19.46
CA PHE A 283 -2.63 -18.11 19.29
C PHE A 283 -2.63 -16.96 20.30
N SER A 284 -3.02 -15.76 19.87
CA SER A 284 -3.20 -14.59 20.74
C SER A 284 -4.39 -13.75 20.29
N VAL A 285 -5.30 -13.42 21.21
CA VAL A 285 -6.35 -12.42 20.96
C VAL A 285 -5.77 -11.03 21.16
N VAL A 286 -5.75 -10.23 20.10
CA VAL A 286 -5.21 -8.85 20.10
C VAL A 286 -6.25 -7.87 20.63
N SER A 287 -7.50 -8.00 20.19
CA SER A 287 -8.61 -7.17 20.63
C SER A 287 -9.94 -7.91 20.51
N GLN A 288 -10.94 -7.49 21.29
CA GLN A 288 -12.29 -8.08 21.26
C GLN A 288 -13.34 -6.98 21.50
N TRP A 289 -14.45 -7.08 20.78
CA TRP A 289 -15.61 -6.19 20.87
C TRP A 289 -16.91 -7.01 20.85
N SER A 290 -18.06 -6.33 20.93
CA SER A 290 -19.36 -7.01 20.88
C SER A 290 -19.55 -7.71 19.52
N GLY A 291 -19.56 -9.04 19.52
CA GLY A 291 -19.78 -9.86 18.33
C GLY A 291 -18.56 -10.09 17.43
N GLY A 292 -17.36 -9.67 17.81
CA GLY A 292 -16.15 -9.97 17.04
C GLY A 292 -14.83 -9.72 17.76
N PHE A 293 -13.74 -10.16 17.14
CA PHE A 293 -12.39 -10.11 17.69
C PHE A 293 -11.32 -10.05 16.61
N GLN A 294 -10.14 -9.57 16.98
CA GLN A 294 -8.91 -9.70 16.21
C GLN A 294 -7.99 -10.70 16.91
N ALA A 295 -7.44 -11.64 16.16
CA ALA A 295 -6.45 -12.59 16.65
C ALA A 295 -5.21 -12.62 15.75
N GLU A 296 -4.09 -12.98 16.34
CA GLU A 296 -2.82 -13.25 15.67
C GLU A 296 -2.36 -14.67 15.99
N VAL A 297 -1.70 -15.28 15.02
CA VAL A 297 -1.04 -16.57 15.13
C VAL A 297 0.41 -16.39 14.72
N ARG A 298 1.32 -16.59 15.68
CA ARG A 298 2.76 -16.58 15.44
C ARG A 298 3.23 -18.01 15.17
N VAL A 299 3.83 -18.24 14.01
CA VAL A 299 4.35 -19.52 13.54
C VAL A 299 5.86 -19.48 13.61
N THR A 300 6.48 -20.40 14.35
CA THR A 300 7.93 -20.48 14.54
C THR A 300 8.46 -21.73 13.86
N ALA A 301 9.52 -21.61 13.05
CA ALA A 301 10.30 -22.76 12.63
C ALA A 301 11.13 -23.24 13.83
N ASP A 302 11.13 -24.55 14.10
CA ASP A 302 11.76 -25.07 15.32
C ASP A 302 13.30 -25.18 15.14
N ALA A 303 13.88 -26.38 15.29
CA ALA A 303 15.32 -26.57 15.17
C ALA A 303 15.85 -26.55 13.71
N THR A 304 14.95 -26.62 12.72
CA THR A 304 15.28 -26.67 11.29
C THR A 304 14.64 -25.52 10.52
N PRO A 305 15.29 -24.98 9.47
CA PRO A 305 14.62 -24.09 8.52
C PRO A 305 13.44 -24.79 7.84
N VAL A 306 12.47 -24.01 7.37
CA VAL A 306 11.26 -24.49 6.68
C VAL A 306 11.00 -23.65 5.44
N ASN A 307 10.41 -24.25 4.42
CA ASN A 307 10.03 -23.60 3.16
C ASN A 307 8.52 -23.75 2.90
N GLY A 308 7.74 -23.25 3.87
CA GLY A 308 6.29 -23.33 3.92
C GLY A 308 5.78 -23.92 5.23
N TRP A 309 4.65 -23.40 5.69
CA TRP A 309 3.97 -23.85 6.89
C TRP A 309 2.45 -23.90 6.69
N THR A 310 1.80 -24.81 7.40
CA THR A 310 0.35 -24.95 7.45
C THR A 310 -0.07 -25.13 8.90
N VAL A 311 -0.95 -24.24 9.36
CA VAL A 311 -1.50 -24.23 10.71
C VAL A 311 -2.99 -24.56 10.65
N SER A 312 -3.44 -25.52 11.44
CA SER A 312 -4.84 -25.91 11.52
C SER A 312 -5.35 -25.91 12.96
N TRP A 313 -6.61 -25.50 13.15
CA TRP A 313 -7.30 -25.52 14.44
C TRP A 313 -8.82 -25.64 14.24
N THR A 314 -9.55 -25.85 15.34
CA THR A 314 -11.01 -25.92 15.34
C THR A 314 -11.58 -24.91 16.32
N PHE A 315 -12.57 -24.12 15.88
CA PHE A 315 -13.34 -23.23 16.74
C PHE A 315 -14.41 -23.99 17.54
N GLY A 316 -14.58 -23.63 18.81
CA GLY A 316 -15.42 -24.37 19.76
C GLY A 316 -16.79 -23.76 20.04
N ASN A 317 -16.97 -22.47 19.78
CA ASN A 317 -18.10 -21.65 20.24
C ASN A 317 -18.88 -21.02 19.07
N GLY A 318 -18.68 -21.51 17.85
CA GLY A 318 -19.32 -20.98 16.64
C GLY A 318 -18.63 -19.75 16.04
N GLU A 319 -17.39 -19.47 16.45
CA GLU A 319 -16.56 -18.43 15.87
C GLU A 319 -16.35 -18.67 14.36
N ARG A 320 -16.16 -17.58 13.59
CA ARG A 320 -15.88 -17.63 12.15
C ARG A 320 -14.82 -16.60 11.80
N ILE A 321 -14.04 -16.85 10.75
CA ILE A 321 -13.14 -15.85 10.17
C ILE A 321 -13.91 -15.05 9.13
N ASN A 322 -13.85 -13.73 9.25
CA ASN A 322 -14.41 -12.77 8.28
C ASN A 322 -13.35 -12.29 7.29
N HIS A 323 -12.12 -12.09 7.77
CA HIS A 323 -10.99 -11.64 6.97
C HIS A 323 -9.69 -12.12 7.62
N ALA A 324 -8.71 -12.58 6.82
CA ALA A 324 -7.37 -12.95 7.29
C ALA A 324 -6.29 -12.28 6.42
N TRP A 325 -5.09 -12.11 6.96
CA TRP A 325 -3.93 -11.54 6.27
C TRP A 325 -2.65 -12.29 6.63
N SER A 326 -1.59 -12.10 5.84
CA SER A 326 -0.33 -12.87 5.96
C SER A 326 -0.51 -14.40 5.92
N ALA A 327 -1.65 -14.91 5.47
CA ALA A 327 -1.93 -16.34 5.32
C ALA A 327 -3.05 -16.58 4.31
N ASP A 328 -2.95 -17.67 3.56
CA ASP A 328 -4.05 -18.22 2.76
C ASP A 328 -4.92 -19.08 3.67
N VAL A 329 -6.05 -18.52 4.11
CA VAL A 329 -6.95 -19.16 5.09
C VAL A 329 -8.17 -19.77 4.44
N THR A 330 -8.43 -21.03 4.79
CA THR A 330 -9.59 -21.82 4.36
C THR A 330 -10.35 -22.33 5.58
N THR A 331 -11.68 -22.49 5.45
CA THR A 331 -12.54 -22.98 6.52
C THR A 331 -13.48 -24.07 6.01
N ASP A 332 -13.58 -25.17 6.76
CA ASP A 332 -14.54 -26.24 6.57
C ASP A 332 -15.27 -26.51 7.89
N GLY A 333 -16.56 -26.18 7.94
CA GLY A 333 -17.32 -26.11 9.19
C GLY A 333 -16.68 -25.17 10.21
N SER A 334 -16.25 -25.71 11.35
CA SER A 334 -15.50 -25.00 12.38
C SER A 334 -13.98 -25.20 12.30
N THR A 335 -13.49 -26.02 11.38
CA THR A 335 -12.05 -26.25 11.17
C THR A 335 -11.48 -25.17 10.27
N VAL A 336 -10.39 -24.55 10.71
CA VAL A 336 -9.61 -23.58 9.96
C VAL A 336 -8.30 -24.23 9.53
N THR A 337 -7.87 -23.96 8.30
CA THR A 337 -6.51 -24.23 7.82
C THR A 337 -5.92 -22.98 7.19
N ALA A 338 -4.86 -22.46 7.80
CA ALA A 338 -4.09 -21.32 7.34
C ALA A 338 -2.75 -21.81 6.77
N ARG A 339 -2.49 -21.52 5.50
CA ARG A 339 -1.17 -21.74 4.87
C ARG A 339 -0.40 -20.43 4.85
N ASN A 340 0.92 -20.50 4.79
CA ASN A 340 1.73 -19.31 4.56
C ASN A 340 1.26 -18.56 3.31
N ALA A 341 1.24 -17.23 3.37
CA ALA A 341 1.19 -16.44 2.16
C ALA A 341 2.44 -16.73 1.32
N ALA A 342 2.41 -16.39 0.03
CA ALA A 342 3.56 -16.55 -0.87
C ALA A 342 4.88 -16.01 -0.29
N TYR A 343 4.80 -15.06 0.64
CA TYR A 343 5.94 -14.33 1.13
C TYR A 343 6.49 -14.65 2.52
N ASN A 344 5.83 -15.49 3.32
CA ASN A 344 6.26 -15.74 4.70
C ASN A 344 6.38 -17.23 5.03
N GLY A 345 6.47 -18.09 4.01
CA GLY A 345 6.70 -19.52 4.16
C GLY A 345 8.15 -19.90 4.49
N SER A 346 9.12 -19.16 3.96
CA SER A 346 10.55 -19.41 4.20
C SER A 346 10.98 -18.82 5.54
N LEU A 347 11.31 -19.68 6.50
CA LEU A 347 11.76 -19.30 7.85
C LEU A 347 13.04 -20.06 8.20
N GLY A 348 14.05 -19.35 8.70
CA GLY A 348 15.24 -19.97 9.31
C GLY A 348 14.90 -20.60 10.66
N ALA A 349 15.71 -21.55 11.13
CA ALA A 349 15.55 -22.19 12.44
C ALA A 349 15.41 -21.15 13.57
N GLY A 350 14.41 -21.30 14.43
CA GLY A 350 14.06 -20.38 15.52
C GLY A 350 13.41 -19.04 15.09
N THR A 351 13.31 -18.75 13.79
CA THR A 351 12.63 -17.55 13.27
C THR A 351 11.12 -17.77 13.13
N ALA A 352 10.35 -16.69 13.02
CA ALA A 352 8.90 -16.77 12.98
C ALA A 352 8.26 -15.83 11.96
N ALA A 353 7.14 -16.29 11.40
CA ALA A 353 6.13 -15.45 10.76
C ALA A 353 4.99 -15.18 11.74
N THR A 354 4.25 -14.09 11.53
CA THR A 354 2.96 -13.88 12.18
C THR A 354 1.91 -13.64 11.09
N PHE A 355 0.75 -14.26 11.26
CA PHE A 355 -0.45 -13.95 10.50
C PHE A 355 -1.59 -13.57 11.44
N GLY A 356 -2.63 -12.91 10.92
CA GLY A 356 -3.74 -12.45 11.74
C GLY A 356 -5.06 -12.49 11.00
N PHE A 357 -6.14 -12.35 11.77
CA PHE A 357 -7.50 -12.35 11.23
C PHE A 357 -8.48 -11.59 12.11
N ILE A 358 -9.55 -11.09 11.48
CA ILE A 358 -10.78 -10.65 12.14
C ILE A 358 -11.77 -11.81 12.12
N GLY A 359 -12.33 -12.14 13.28
CA GLY A 359 -13.38 -13.13 13.43
C GLY A 359 -14.64 -12.59 14.10
N SER A 360 -15.76 -13.27 13.88
CA SER A 360 -17.05 -12.99 14.50
C SER A 360 -17.34 -13.95 15.65
N GLY A 361 -18.03 -13.47 16.68
CA GLY A 361 -18.31 -14.20 17.92
C GLY A 361 -17.41 -13.74 19.08
N THR A 362 -17.38 -14.53 20.15
CA THR A 362 -16.45 -14.35 21.27
C THR A 362 -15.21 -15.20 21.02
N ALA A 363 -14.02 -14.63 21.19
CA ALA A 363 -12.77 -15.32 20.93
C ALA A 363 -12.53 -16.48 21.92
N GLY A 364 -12.49 -17.71 21.41
CA GLY A 364 -11.93 -18.85 22.11
C GLY A 364 -10.39 -18.87 22.10
N THR A 365 -9.83 -19.86 22.78
CA THR A 365 -8.38 -20.15 22.81
C THR A 365 -8.15 -21.55 22.25
N PRO A 366 -8.19 -21.72 20.91
CA PRO A 366 -8.11 -23.04 20.29
C PRO A 366 -6.72 -23.67 20.48
N ALA A 367 -6.68 -25.00 20.51
CA ALA A 367 -5.45 -25.73 20.30
C ALA A 367 -5.09 -25.67 18.81
N LEU A 368 -3.88 -25.22 18.52
CA LEU A 368 -3.33 -25.18 17.15
C LEU A 368 -2.62 -26.51 16.84
N THR A 369 -2.42 -26.77 15.56
CA THR A 369 -1.44 -27.73 15.04
C THR A 369 -0.65 -27.02 13.95
N CYS A 370 0.66 -27.27 13.87
CA CYS A 370 1.51 -26.73 12.82
C CYS A 370 2.17 -27.89 12.07
N THR A 371 2.34 -27.74 10.76
CA THR A 371 3.08 -28.66 9.90
C THR A 371 3.93 -27.85 8.93
N ALA A 372 5.22 -28.17 8.85
CA ALA A 372 6.17 -27.48 8.00
C ALA A 372 6.64 -28.35 6.83
N ASN A 373 6.83 -27.70 5.68
CA ASN A 373 7.62 -28.27 4.60
C ASN A 373 9.10 -28.04 4.93
N GLN A 374 9.88 -29.11 5.09
CA GLN A 374 11.33 -29.00 5.14
C GLN A 374 11.86 -28.60 3.74
N PRO A 375 12.95 -27.79 3.67
CA PRO A 375 13.55 -27.35 2.40
C PRO A 375 14.21 -28.49 1.59
#